data_AF-A0A246FD72-F1
#
_entry.id   AF-A0A246FD72-F1
#
_cell.length_a   1.000
_cell.length_b   1.000
_cell.length_c   1.000
_cell.angle_alpha   90.00
_cell.angle_beta   90.00
_cell.angle_gamma   90.00
#
_symmetry.space_group_name_H-M   'P 1'
#
loop_
_entity.id
_entity.type
_entity.pdbx_description
1 polymer ?
#
loop_
_entity_poly.entity_id
_entity_poly.type
_entity_poly.pdbx_seq_one_letter_code
_entity_poly.pdbx_strand_id
1 'polypeptide(L)'
;MKSFVIRLFALMAMALALAACQSTATTPAPGSAFETELAAGRLESAQLALGSEQEDATQLAERRKRLADAYLERSRAALAQGDVNGATTALTRARSLMPRAPGVAADVSGLQKPAAPAAPAAQPTCTP
;
A
#
# COMPACT_ATOMS: atom_id res chain seq x y z
N MET A 1 36.25 -16.51 -38.74
CA MET A 1 34.83 -16.15 -39.01
C MET A 1 33.88 -16.63 -37.90
N LYS A 2 33.93 -17.91 -37.46
CA LYS A 2 33.03 -18.45 -36.40
C LYS A 2 33.15 -17.76 -35.03
N SER A 3 34.37 -17.42 -34.60
CA SER A 3 34.61 -16.73 -33.32
C SER A 3 34.05 -15.30 -33.28
N PHE A 4 33.91 -14.67 -34.44
CA PHE A 4 33.34 -13.32 -34.54
C PHE A 4 31.81 -13.35 -34.40
N VAL A 5 31.17 -14.34 -35.01
CA VAL A 5 29.72 -14.57 -34.90
C VAL A 5 29.33 -14.93 -33.46
N ILE A 6 30.13 -15.74 -32.76
CA ILE A 6 29.87 -16.11 -31.36
C ILE A 6 30.01 -14.90 -30.42
N ARG A 7 31.03 -14.06 -30.63
CA ARG A 7 31.21 -12.82 -29.84
C ARG A 7 30.10 -11.80 -30.09
N LEU A 8 29.67 -11.66 -31.35
CA LEU A 8 28.55 -10.78 -31.71
C LEU A 8 27.24 -11.23 -31.07
N PHE A 9 26.98 -12.54 -31.06
CA PHE A 9 25.78 -13.10 -30.45
C PHE A 9 25.78 -12.93 -28.92
N ALA A 10 26.92 -13.14 -28.27
CA ALA A 10 27.07 -12.91 -26.82
C ALA A 10 26.87 -11.44 -26.44
N LEU A 11 27.39 -10.50 -27.26
CA LEU A 11 27.20 -9.07 -27.03
C LEU A 11 25.73 -8.65 -27.20
N MET A 12 25.02 -9.22 -28.18
CA MET A 12 23.58 -8.96 -28.35
C MET A 12 22.74 -9.52 -27.19
N ALA A 13 23.05 -10.73 -26.71
CA ALA A 13 22.37 -11.31 -25.55
C ALA A 13 22.63 -10.49 -24.27
N MET A 14 23.87 -10.04 -24.06
CA MET A 14 24.24 -9.17 -22.95
C MET A 14 23.51 -7.81 -23.05
N ALA A 15 23.44 -7.21 -24.24
CA ALA A 15 22.70 -5.95 -24.44
C ALA A 15 21.20 -6.11 -24.18
N LEU A 16 20.61 -7.27 -24.54
CA LEU A 16 19.20 -7.58 -24.25
C LEU A 16 18.96 -7.73 -22.73
N ALA A 17 19.90 -8.35 -22.01
CA ALA A 17 19.82 -8.47 -20.55
C ALA A 17 20.03 -7.11 -19.85
N LEU A 18 20.93 -6.26 -20.34
CA LEU A 18 21.08 -4.90 -19.81
C LEU A 18 19.88 -4.01 -20.15
N ALA A 19 19.22 -4.18 -21.30
CA ALA A 19 17.99 -3.44 -21.64
C ALA A 19 16.84 -3.77 -20.67
N ALA A 20 16.75 -5.00 -20.17
CA ALA A 20 15.81 -5.36 -19.11
C ALA A 20 16.14 -4.69 -17.75
N CYS A 21 17.42 -4.47 -17.44
CA CYS A 21 17.83 -3.71 -16.26
C CYS A 21 17.68 -2.18 -16.43
N GLN A 22 17.74 -1.65 -17.66
CA GLN A 22 17.59 -0.21 -17.93
C GLN A 22 16.12 0.21 -18.12
N SER A 23 15.18 -0.74 -18.25
CA SER A 23 13.75 -0.43 -18.43
C SER A 23 13.05 0.10 -17.17
N THR A 24 13.78 0.39 -16.09
CA THR A 24 13.30 1.12 -14.91
C THR A 24 13.89 2.52 -14.76
N ALA A 25 14.58 3.06 -15.77
CA ALA A 25 15.00 4.47 -15.77
C ALA A 25 13.98 5.39 -16.48
N THR A 26 12.69 5.25 -16.16
CA THR A 26 11.84 6.45 -16.16
C THR A 26 12.19 7.15 -14.88
N THR A 27 13.01 8.21 -14.94
CA THR A 27 13.16 9.16 -13.84
C THR A 27 11.75 9.61 -13.46
N PRO A 28 11.17 9.16 -12.33
CA PRO A 28 9.98 9.82 -11.84
C PRO A 28 10.46 11.24 -11.53
N ALA A 29 9.63 12.24 -11.83
CA ALA A 29 9.75 13.55 -11.19
C ALA A 29 10.03 13.35 -9.69
N PRO A 30 10.74 14.24 -8.97
CA PRO A 30 11.02 14.07 -7.55
C PRO A 30 9.72 13.98 -6.76
N GLY A 31 9.17 12.77 -6.69
CA GLY A 31 7.96 12.37 -6.05
C GLY A 31 8.35 11.51 -4.86
N SER A 32 7.47 11.44 -3.89
CA SER A 32 7.67 10.65 -2.69
C SER A 32 8.03 9.19 -3.01
N ALA A 33 8.73 8.54 -2.08
CA ALA A 33 9.02 7.11 -2.18
C ALA A 33 7.74 6.30 -2.38
N PHE A 34 6.63 6.74 -1.75
CA PHE A 34 5.29 6.23 -1.99
C PHE A 34 4.89 6.21 -3.48
N GLU A 35 4.97 7.35 -4.19
CA GLU A 35 4.53 7.44 -5.59
C GLU A 35 5.39 6.57 -6.50
N THR A 36 6.68 6.49 -6.20
CA THR A 36 7.62 5.66 -6.95
C THR A 36 7.26 4.17 -6.82
N GLU A 37 7.00 3.70 -5.61
CA GLU A 37 6.63 2.30 -5.34
C GLU A 37 5.20 1.97 -5.84
N LEU A 38 4.27 2.92 -5.76
CA LEU A 38 2.92 2.78 -6.28
C LEU A 38 2.91 2.66 -7.81
N ALA A 39 3.68 3.52 -8.50
CA ALA A 39 3.86 3.45 -9.96
C ALA A 39 4.55 2.15 -10.40
N ALA A 40 5.44 1.61 -9.56
CA ALA A 40 6.07 0.31 -9.79
C ALA A 40 5.15 -0.89 -9.49
N GLY A 41 3.92 -0.66 -9.01
CA GLY A 41 2.97 -1.71 -8.61
C GLY A 41 3.38 -2.48 -7.35
N ARG A 42 4.38 -2.00 -6.61
CA ARG A 42 4.88 -2.64 -5.39
C ARG A 42 4.09 -2.14 -4.18
N LEU A 43 2.85 -2.63 -4.06
CA LEU A 43 1.87 -2.13 -3.09
C LEU A 43 2.35 -2.26 -1.64
N GLU A 44 3.08 -3.32 -1.32
CA GLU A 44 3.65 -3.56 0.00
C GLU A 44 4.71 -2.52 0.38
N SER A 45 5.64 -2.20 -0.52
CA SER A 45 6.66 -1.17 -0.29
C SER A 45 6.09 0.23 -0.35
N ALA A 46 5.08 0.48 -1.19
CA ALA A 46 4.33 1.74 -1.15
C ALA A 46 3.66 1.94 0.22
N GLN A 47 3.07 0.89 0.80
CA GLN A 47 2.48 0.96 2.14
C GLN A 47 3.51 1.25 3.23
N LEU A 48 4.71 0.67 3.13
CA LEU A 48 5.82 0.93 4.04
C LEU A 48 6.30 2.39 3.92
N ALA A 49 6.45 2.89 2.68
CA ALA A 49 6.84 4.27 2.40
C ALA A 49 5.83 5.27 3.00
N LEU A 50 4.52 5.00 2.84
CA LEU A 50 3.44 5.79 3.42
C LEU A 50 3.46 5.86 4.95
N GLY A 51 4.04 4.85 5.62
CA GLY A 51 4.24 4.87 7.08
C GLY A 51 5.53 5.58 7.53
N SER A 52 6.49 5.76 6.62
CA SER A 52 7.78 6.42 6.90
C SER A 52 7.78 7.90 6.59
N GLU A 53 6.93 8.35 5.67
CA GLU A 53 6.81 9.75 5.27
C GLU A 53 5.85 10.49 6.20
N GLN A 54 6.28 11.64 6.70
CA GLN A 54 5.49 12.46 7.59
C GLN A 54 4.73 13.51 6.79
N GLU A 55 3.42 13.31 6.68
CA GLU A 55 2.54 14.10 5.83
C GLU A 55 1.39 14.72 6.62
N ASP A 56 0.83 15.81 6.08
CA ASP A 56 -0.40 16.39 6.60
C ASP A 56 -1.55 15.38 6.52
N ALA A 57 -2.50 15.47 7.46
CA ALA A 57 -3.63 14.55 7.54
C ALA A 57 -4.42 14.44 6.22
N THR A 58 -4.54 15.55 5.47
CA THR A 58 -5.22 15.59 4.18
C THR A 58 -4.46 14.82 3.10
N GLN A 59 -3.13 15.03 3.01
CA GLN A 59 -2.27 14.34 2.04
C GLN A 59 -2.20 12.84 2.35
N LEU A 60 -2.06 12.49 3.62
CA LEU A 60 -2.07 11.11 4.09
C LEU A 60 -3.38 10.40 3.78
N ALA A 61 -4.52 11.06 3.96
CA ALA A 61 -5.82 10.51 3.61
C ALA A 61 -5.95 10.25 2.10
N GLU A 62 -5.46 11.17 1.27
CA GLU A 62 -5.47 11.01 -0.18
C GLU A 62 -4.58 9.85 -0.63
N ARG A 63 -3.34 9.76 -0.13
CA ARG A 63 -2.43 8.66 -0.48
C ARG A 63 -2.93 7.30 -0.01
N ARG A 64 -3.53 7.21 1.20
CA ARG A 64 -4.18 5.99 1.69
C ARG A 64 -5.33 5.55 0.78
N LYS A 65 -6.12 6.50 0.27
CA LYS A 65 -7.19 6.21 -0.68
C LYS A 65 -6.63 5.64 -1.98
N ARG A 66 -5.61 6.26 -2.57
CA ARG A 66 -4.97 5.74 -3.80
C ARG A 66 -4.40 4.34 -3.60
N LEU A 67 -3.76 4.08 -2.46
CA LEU A 67 -3.25 2.75 -2.12
C LEU A 67 -4.38 1.72 -1.97
N ALA A 68 -5.50 2.10 -1.35
CA ALA A 68 -6.68 1.25 -1.24
C ALA A 68 -7.25 0.90 -2.62
N ASP A 69 -7.37 1.88 -3.52
CA ASP A 69 -7.84 1.68 -4.89
C ASP A 69 -6.94 0.70 -5.66
N ALA A 70 -5.61 0.83 -5.51
CA ALA A 70 -4.66 -0.11 -6.13
C ALA A 70 -4.79 -1.55 -5.59
N TYR A 71 -5.03 -1.73 -4.29
CA TYR A 71 -5.33 -3.06 -3.73
C TYR A 71 -6.67 -3.62 -4.22
N LEU A 72 -7.67 -2.78 -4.47
CA LEU A 72 -8.93 -3.21 -5.08
C LEU A 72 -8.71 -3.72 -6.51
N GLU A 73 -7.91 -3.04 -7.32
CA GLU A 73 -7.56 -3.49 -8.66
C GLU A 73 -6.81 -4.83 -8.64
N ARG A 74 -5.82 -4.98 -7.76
CA ARG A 74 -5.12 -6.25 -7.55
C ARG A 74 -6.08 -7.37 -7.15
N SER A 75 -7.06 -7.09 -6.30
CA SER A 75 -8.04 -8.09 -5.89
C SER A 75 -8.91 -8.56 -7.06
N ARG A 76 -9.33 -7.64 -7.93
CA ARG A 76 -10.09 -7.98 -9.15
C ARG A 76 -9.25 -8.83 -10.10
N ALA A 77 -7.98 -8.49 -10.27
CA ALA A 77 -7.05 -9.28 -11.08
C ALA A 77 -6.87 -10.69 -10.51
N ALA A 78 -6.71 -10.82 -9.19
CA ALA A 78 -6.62 -12.13 -8.52
C ALA A 78 -7.91 -12.95 -8.68
N LEU A 79 -9.09 -12.32 -8.55
CA LEU A 79 -10.38 -12.98 -8.82
C LEU A 79 -10.48 -13.48 -10.27
N ALA A 80 -10.05 -12.67 -11.24
CA ALA A 80 -10.05 -13.06 -12.66
C ALA A 80 -9.13 -14.25 -12.93
N GLN A 81 -8.06 -14.41 -12.14
CA GLN A 81 -7.14 -15.55 -12.20
C GLN A 81 -7.61 -16.77 -11.40
N GLY A 82 -8.73 -16.67 -10.66
CA GLY A 82 -9.22 -17.71 -9.77
C GLY A 82 -8.52 -17.78 -8.41
N ASP A 83 -7.62 -16.83 -8.11
CA ASP A 83 -6.94 -16.73 -6.82
C ASP A 83 -7.82 -15.98 -5.80
N VAL A 84 -8.78 -16.71 -5.22
CA VAL A 84 -9.69 -16.19 -4.20
C VAL A 84 -8.96 -15.81 -2.91
N ASN A 85 -7.87 -16.51 -2.57
CA ASN A 85 -7.10 -16.24 -1.35
C ASN A 85 -6.30 -14.93 -1.47
N GLY A 86 -5.63 -14.74 -2.61
CA GLY A 86 -4.95 -13.50 -2.95
C GLY A 86 -5.92 -12.32 -3.03
N ALA A 87 -7.09 -12.52 -3.63
CA ALA A 87 -8.14 -11.51 -3.68
C ALA A 87 -8.64 -11.11 -2.29
N THR A 88 -8.92 -12.08 -1.42
CA THR A 88 -9.39 -11.84 -0.05
C THR A 88 -8.36 -11.08 0.79
N THR A 89 -7.08 -11.44 0.63
CA THR A 89 -5.97 -10.75 1.29
C THR A 89 -5.85 -9.30 0.83
N ALA A 90 -5.90 -9.07 -0.49
CA ALA A 90 -5.83 -7.74 -1.07
C ALA A 90 -7.04 -6.87 -0.65
N LEU A 91 -8.26 -7.43 -0.65
CA LEU A 91 -9.46 -6.75 -0.19
C LEU A 91 -9.37 -6.37 1.29
N THR A 92 -8.86 -7.27 2.13
CA THR A 92 -8.69 -7.01 3.57
C THR A 92 -7.76 -5.81 3.79
N ARG A 93 -6.65 -5.74 3.04
CA ARG A 93 -5.74 -4.58 3.10
C ARG A 93 -6.41 -3.31 2.59
N ALA A 94 -7.09 -3.35 1.44
CA ALA A 94 -7.82 -2.19 0.91
C ALA A 94 -8.81 -1.61 1.94
N ARG A 95 -9.58 -2.49 2.59
CA ARG A 95 -10.55 -2.09 3.63
C ARG A 95 -9.90 -1.49 4.87
N SER A 96 -8.71 -1.94 5.24
CA SER A 96 -7.96 -1.38 6.36
C SER A 96 -7.42 0.03 6.07
N LEU A 97 -7.19 0.34 4.80
CA LEU A 97 -6.65 1.62 4.33
C LEU A 97 -7.75 2.65 4.05
N MET A 98 -8.98 2.21 3.78
CA MET A 98 -10.10 3.12 3.57
C MET A 98 -10.41 3.91 4.85
N PRO A 99 -10.41 5.25 4.79
CA PRO A 99 -10.83 6.05 5.93
C PRO A 99 -12.30 5.73 6.23
N ARG A 100 -12.59 5.32 7.48
CA ARG A 100 -13.97 5.33 7.97
C ARG A 100 -14.53 6.73 7.73
N ALA A 101 -15.76 6.78 7.20
CA ALA A 101 -16.36 7.98 6.62
C ALA A 101 -16.02 9.27 7.40
N PRO A 102 -15.61 10.36 6.72
CA PRO A 102 -15.21 11.61 7.35
C PRO A 102 -16.33 12.32 8.14
N GLY A 103 -17.58 11.82 8.08
CA GLY A 103 -18.69 12.24 8.94
C GLY A 103 -19.01 11.26 10.08
N VAL A 104 -18.10 10.32 10.38
CA VAL A 104 -18.16 9.49 11.60
C VAL A 104 -16.90 9.72 12.45
N ALA A 105 -15.74 9.92 11.80
CA ALA A 105 -14.47 10.15 12.48
C ALA A 105 -14.38 11.52 13.18
N ALA A 106 -14.95 12.58 12.60
CA ALA A 106 -14.97 13.91 13.21
C ALA A 106 -15.77 13.91 14.53
N ASP A 107 -16.87 13.16 14.55
CA ASP A 107 -17.80 13.00 15.65
C ASP A 107 -17.27 12.04 16.73
N VAL A 108 -16.52 10.97 16.40
CA VAL A 108 -15.80 10.21 17.44
C VAL A 108 -14.56 10.94 17.99
N SER A 109 -13.88 11.79 17.19
CA SER A 109 -12.79 12.63 17.72
C SER A 109 -13.29 13.67 18.74
N GLY A 110 -14.53 14.14 18.62
CA GLY A 110 -15.20 14.96 19.63
C GLY A 110 -15.60 14.19 20.90
N LEU A 111 -15.87 12.88 20.77
CA LEU A 111 -16.21 11.99 21.90
C LEU A 111 -14.99 11.48 22.66
N GLN A 112 -13.79 11.54 22.06
CA GLN A 112 -12.53 11.20 22.71
C GLN A 112 -11.98 12.34 23.60
N LYS A 113 -12.85 13.18 24.19
CA LYS A 113 -12.47 14.03 25.32
C LYS A 113 -12.33 13.10 26.54
N PRO A 114 -11.20 13.09 27.28
CA PRO A 114 -11.10 12.29 28.49
C PRO A 114 -12.18 12.74 29.47
N ALA A 115 -13.19 11.91 29.70
CA ALA A 115 -13.99 12.02 30.90
C ALA A 115 -13.03 11.76 32.07
N ALA A 116 -12.96 12.73 32.98
CA ALA A 116 -12.28 12.63 34.26
C ALA A 116 -12.58 11.29 34.96
N PRO A 117 -11.66 10.76 35.80
CA PRO A 117 -11.75 9.41 36.34
C PRO A 117 -13.08 9.18 37.04
N ALA A 118 -13.87 8.24 36.51
CA ALA A 118 -15.06 7.74 37.17
C ALA A 118 -14.65 7.05 38.47
N ALA A 119 -15.30 7.48 39.56
CA ALA A 119 -15.24 6.88 40.88
C ALA A 119 -15.44 5.35 40.86
N PRO A 120 -14.86 4.61 41.82
CA PRO A 120 -14.81 3.16 41.78
C PRO A 120 -16.20 2.52 41.79
N ALA A 121 -16.39 1.58 40.87
CA ALA A 121 -17.56 0.75 40.72
C ALA A 121 -17.89 0.03 42.04
N ALA A 122 -19.09 0.29 42.57
CA ALA A 122 -19.72 -0.53 43.59
C ALA A 122 -19.93 -1.95 43.05
N GLN A 123 -19.38 -2.94 43.76
CA GLN A 123 -19.54 -4.34 43.40
C GLN A 123 -20.97 -4.81 43.67
N PRO A 124 -21.59 -5.62 42.79
CA PRO A 124 -22.84 -6.29 43.12
C PRO A 124 -22.56 -7.48 44.04
N THR A 125 -22.99 -7.37 45.30
CA THR A 125 -23.07 -8.50 46.23
C THR A 125 -24.16 -9.48 45.77
N CYS A 126 -23.74 -10.61 45.19
CA CYS A 126 -24.58 -11.80 45.07
C CYS A 126 -24.35 -12.70 46.29
N THR A 127 -25.36 -12.84 47.14
CA THR A 127 -25.45 -13.85 48.20
C THR A 127 -26.64 -14.77 47.91
N PRO A 128 -26.49 -16.11 47.95
CA PRO A 128 -27.58 -16.99 48.36
C PRO A 128 -27.73 -16.99 49.89
#